data_AF-A0AA51YLZ9-F1
#
_entry.id   AF-A0AA51YLZ9-F1
#
_cell.length_a   1.000
_cell.length_b   1.000
_cell.length_c   1.000
_cell.angle_alpha   90.00
_cell.angle_beta   90.00
_cell.angle_gamma   90.00
#
_symmetry.space_group_name_H-M   'P 1'
#
loop_
_entity.id
_entity.type
_entity.pdbx_description
1 polymer ?
#
loop_
_entity_poly.entity_id
_entity_poly.type
_entity_poly.pdbx_seq_one_letter_code
_entity_poly.pdbx_strand_id
1 'polypeptide(L)'
;MIKTVVPYNKNPQVAIEQEFIDYSTGDILKGRQYWKPLSDVFLDYIDHPEAKFEGDIGVLQRRHLTPTGCMYIGKEANKVEMQELESNTIETYPDIEKIREYVLNITPAEARKIGIKYRSTLKKLKERVQEEDFNLNTKEMRKVLESLA
;
A
#
# COMPACT_ATOMS: atom_id res chain seq x y z
N MET A 1 2.40 9.48 -19.52
CA MET A 1 3.84 9.79 -19.39
C MET A 1 4.59 8.64 -20.01
N ILE A 2 5.36 8.94 -21.05
CA ILE A 2 6.13 7.95 -21.82
C ILE A 2 7.28 7.44 -20.94
N LYS A 3 7.55 6.14 -20.97
CA LYS A 3 8.68 5.52 -20.24
C LYS A 3 9.75 5.12 -21.24
N THR A 4 10.65 6.05 -21.53
CA THR A 4 11.65 5.90 -22.59
C THR A 4 12.77 4.95 -22.17
N VAL A 5 13.04 3.92 -22.98
CA VAL A 5 14.23 3.08 -22.89
C VAL A 5 15.06 3.24 -24.15
N VAL A 6 16.28 3.75 -24.00
CA VAL A 6 17.22 3.97 -25.11
C VAL A 6 18.39 2.98 -25.00
N PRO A 7 18.90 2.45 -26.13
CA PRO A 7 20.15 1.71 -26.12
C PRO A 7 21.30 2.49 -25.47
N TYR A 8 22.18 1.79 -24.75
CA TYR A 8 23.33 2.43 -24.13
C TYR A 8 24.25 3.08 -25.17
N ASN A 9 24.62 4.34 -24.93
CA ASN A 9 25.60 5.08 -25.72
C ASN A 9 26.55 5.83 -24.77
N LYS A 10 27.85 5.86 -25.10
CA LYS A 10 28.85 6.62 -24.34
C LYS A 10 28.58 8.12 -24.37
N ASN A 11 27.97 8.63 -25.45
CA ASN A 11 27.53 10.02 -25.54
C ASN A 11 26.02 10.11 -25.28
N PRO A 12 25.58 10.54 -24.08
CA PRO A 12 24.16 10.58 -23.73
C PRO A 12 23.36 11.63 -24.51
N GLN A 13 24.01 12.64 -25.10
CA GLN A 13 23.30 13.67 -25.86
C GLN A 13 22.69 13.13 -27.16
N VAL A 14 23.24 12.02 -27.68
CA VAL A 14 22.75 11.36 -28.90
C VAL A 14 21.40 10.67 -28.65
N ALA A 15 21.07 10.34 -27.40
CA ALA A 15 19.85 9.61 -27.03
C ALA A 15 18.56 10.32 -27.50
N ILE A 16 18.58 11.65 -27.54
CA ILE A 16 17.45 12.48 -27.96
C ILE A 16 17.08 12.27 -29.43
N GLU A 17 18.07 11.92 -30.25
CA GLU A 17 17.93 11.74 -31.71
C GLU A 17 17.78 10.28 -32.12
N GLN A 18 17.95 9.36 -31.17
CA GLN A 18 17.81 7.92 -31.38
C GLN A 18 16.37 7.45 -31.24
N GLU A 19 16.11 6.28 -31.80
CA GLU A 19 14.88 5.53 -31.52
C GLU A 19 14.93 4.97 -30.11
N PHE A 20 13.77 4.97 -29.46
CA PHE A 20 13.60 4.46 -28.11
C PHE A 20 12.29 3.70 -27.99
N ILE A 21 12.21 2.81 -27.02
CA ILE A 21 11.01 2.02 -26.75
C ILE A 21 10.23 2.74 -25.64
N ASP A 22 8.94 2.96 -25.83
CA ASP A 22 8.05 3.27 -24.72
C ASP A 22 7.68 1.98 -23.99
N TYR A 23 8.20 1.78 -22.78
CA TYR A 23 7.96 0.57 -22.00
C TYR A 23 6.48 0.31 -21.69
N SER A 24 5.65 1.36 -21.69
CA SER A 24 4.22 1.24 -21.41
C SER A 24 3.41 0.63 -22.55
N THR A 25 3.80 0.90 -23.80
CA THR A 25 3.05 0.50 -25.00
C THR A 25 3.81 -0.54 -25.83
N GLY A 26 5.14 -0.59 -25.71
CA GLY A 26 6.02 -1.37 -26.56
C GLY A 26 6.38 -0.68 -27.88
N ASP A 27 5.83 0.51 -28.13
CA ASP A 27 6.03 1.23 -29.39
C ASP A 27 7.44 1.80 -29.49
N ILE A 28 7.98 1.74 -30.71
CA ILE A 28 9.25 2.39 -31.05
C ILE A 28 8.94 3.83 -31.47
N LEU A 29 9.43 4.78 -30.69
CA LEU A 29 9.21 6.20 -30.88
C LEU A 29 10.54 6.91 -31.15
N LYS A 30 10.45 8.09 -31.76
CA LYS A 30 11.60 8.94 -32.07
C LYS A 30 11.21 10.41 -32.06
N GLY A 31 12.13 11.26 -31.63
CA GLY A 31 12.05 12.70 -31.78
C GLY A 31 11.97 13.46 -30.46
N ARG A 32 12.35 14.74 -30.53
CA ARG A 32 12.52 15.66 -29.40
C ARG A 32 11.22 15.94 -28.64
N GLN A 33 10.08 15.82 -29.30
CA GLN A 33 8.75 16.10 -28.73
C GLN A 33 8.37 15.20 -27.55
N TYR A 34 9.03 14.06 -27.40
CA TYR A 34 8.79 13.12 -26.30
C TYR A 34 9.75 13.32 -25.10
N TRP A 35 10.72 14.21 -25.24
CA TRP A 35 11.71 14.49 -24.22
C TRP A 35 11.32 15.76 -23.47
N LYS A 36 11.33 15.70 -22.14
CA LYS A 36 11.10 16.87 -21.30
C LYS A 36 12.42 17.60 -21.09
N PRO A 37 12.53 18.90 -21.43
CA PRO A 37 13.74 19.66 -21.15
C PRO A 37 13.89 19.84 -19.64
N LEU A 38 15.14 19.95 -19.20
CA LEU A 38 15.46 20.06 -17.77
C LEU A 38 14.84 21.31 -17.12
N SER A 39 14.70 22.40 -17.88
CA SER A 39 14.01 23.63 -17.44
C SER A 39 12.60 23.35 -16.93
N ASP A 40 11.85 22.55 -17.67
CA ASP A 40 10.45 22.26 -17.36
C ASP A 40 10.36 21.33 -16.14
N VAL A 41 11.36 20.47 -15.93
CA VAL A 41 11.45 19.66 -14.70
C VAL A 41 11.65 20.54 -13.48
N PHE A 42 12.49 21.58 -13.59
CA PHE A 42 12.70 22.52 -12.48
C PHE A 42 11.47 23.36 -12.18
N LEU A 43 10.75 23.82 -13.21
CA LEU A 43 9.50 24.57 -13.02
C LEU A 43 8.44 23.72 -12.30
N ASP A 44 8.22 22.49 -12.77
CA ASP A 44 7.33 21.55 -12.08
C ASP A 44 7.73 21.31 -10.62
N TYR A 45 9.04 21.26 -10.33
CA TYR A 45 9.53 21.05 -8.97
C TYR A 45 9.31 22.27 -8.06
N ILE A 46 9.45 23.49 -8.60
CA ILE A 46 9.18 24.73 -7.86
C ILE A 46 7.70 24.81 -7.47
N ASP A 47 6.82 24.42 -8.40
CA ASP A 47 5.37 24.43 -8.16
C ASP A 47 4.89 23.23 -7.33
N HIS A 48 5.76 22.26 -7.04
CA HIS A 48 5.39 21.10 -6.24
C HIS A 48 5.46 21.43 -4.74
N PRO A 49 4.35 21.30 -3.99
CA PRO A 49 4.35 21.57 -2.56
C PRO A 49 5.25 20.56 -1.82
N GLU A 50 6.32 21.06 -1.18
CA GLU A 50 7.23 20.21 -0.42
C GLU A 50 6.63 19.84 0.95
N ALA A 51 5.88 18.73 0.97
CA ALA A 51 5.14 18.27 2.14
C ALA A 51 6.02 17.64 3.24
N LYS A 52 7.31 17.39 2.98
CA LYS A 52 8.20 16.70 3.94
C LYS A 52 8.71 17.60 5.07
N PHE A 53 8.58 18.91 4.92
CA PHE A 53 9.07 19.89 5.88
C PHE A 53 7.93 20.71 6.49
N GLU A 54 8.16 21.26 7.67
CA GLU A 54 7.25 22.19 8.36
C GLU A 54 7.74 23.63 8.18
N GLY A 55 6.81 24.51 7.78
CA GLY A 55 7.04 25.94 7.52
C GLY A 55 7.24 26.26 6.04
N ASP A 56 7.30 27.57 5.73
CA ASP A 56 7.30 28.08 4.35
C ASP A 56 8.61 28.79 3.95
N ILE A 57 9.39 29.30 4.91
CA ILE A 57 10.58 30.13 4.65
C ILE A 57 11.74 29.76 5.59
N GLY A 58 12.97 29.76 5.07
CA GLY A 58 14.20 29.60 5.84
C GLY A 58 14.66 28.16 5.98
N VAL A 59 15.37 27.85 7.07
CA VAL A 59 15.81 26.48 7.36
C VAL A 59 14.63 25.72 7.97
N LEU A 60 13.94 24.94 7.14
CA LEU A 60 12.75 24.20 7.55
C LEU A 60 13.10 22.91 8.31
N GLN A 61 12.33 22.61 9.34
CA GLN A 61 12.46 21.35 10.06
C GLN A 61 11.70 20.23 9.34
N ARG A 62 12.17 19.00 9.47
CA ARG A 62 11.50 17.83 8.90
C ARG A 62 10.19 17.60 9.64
N ARG A 63 9.09 17.43 8.89
CA ARG A 63 7.76 17.21 9.44
C ARG A 63 7.71 15.91 10.24
N HIS A 64 7.22 15.98 11.48
CA HIS A 64 7.05 14.77 12.30
C HIS A 64 5.61 14.28 12.17
N LEU A 65 5.42 13.13 11.52
CA LEU A 65 4.10 12.54 11.34
C LEU A 65 3.86 11.51 12.44
N THR A 66 2.70 11.58 13.09
CA THR A 66 2.21 10.51 13.98
C THR A 66 1.34 9.56 13.15
N PRO A 67 1.85 8.41 12.69
CA PRO A 67 1.09 7.52 11.83
C PRO A 67 -0.09 6.91 12.62
N THR A 68 -1.30 7.06 12.10
CA THR A 68 -2.51 6.42 12.67
C THR A 68 -2.69 4.98 12.19
N GLY A 69 -1.97 4.58 11.14
CA GLY A 69 -1.96 3.24 10.56
C GLY A 69 -0.90 3.13 9.46
N CYS A 70 -0.62 1.91 9.02
CA CYS A 70 0.32 1.62 7.93
C CYS A 70 -0.44 0.89 6.81
N MET A 71 -0.37 1.43 5.59
CA MET A 71 -0.92 0.77 4.40
C MET A 71 0.26 0.32 3.53
N TYR A 72 0.40 -0.99 3.35
CA TYR A 72 1.45 -1.55 2.53
C TYR A 72 1.04 -1.49 1.07
N ILE A 73 1.78 -0.70 0.28
CA ILE A 73 1.66 -0.70 -1.18
C ILE A 73 2.83 -1.54 -1.70
N GLY A 74 2.52 -2.65 -2.39
CA GLY A 74 3.53 -3.53 -2.97
C GLY A 74 4.48 -2.78 -3.93
N LYS A 75 5.72 -3.27 -4.06
CA LYS A 75 6.84 -2.62 -4.77
C LYS A 75 6.63 -2.32 -6.28
N GLU A 76 5.46 -2.62 -6.85
CA GLU A 76 5.16 -2.43 -8.27
C GLU A 76 4.20 -1.27 -8.57
N ALA A 77 3.78 -0.49 -7.57
CA ALA A 77 2.98 0.71 -7.82
C ALA A 77 3.87 1.86 -8.32
N ASN A 78 4.10 1.91 -9.63
CA ASN A 78 4.93 2.95 -10.27
C ASN A 78 4.31 4.36 -10.21
N LYS A 79 3.01 4.49 -9.91
CA LYS A 79 2.30 5.77 -9.75
C LYS A 79 1.16 5.62 -8.75
N VAL A 80 1.29 6.24 -7.59
CA VAL A 80 0.27 6.25 -6.53
C VAL A 80 -0.94 7.13 -6.91
N GLU A 81 -0.76 8.06 -7.85
CA GLU A 81 -1.74 9.10 -8.20
C GLU A 81 -2.81 8.68 -9.23
N MET A 82 -2.68 7.50 -9.87
CA MET A 82 -3.59 7.06 -10.96
C MET A 82 -4.31 5.74 -10.70
N GLN A 83 -4.38 5.30 -9.45
CA GLN A 83 -5.39 4.32 -9.09
C GLN A 83 -6.63 5.10 -8.67
N GLU A 84 -7.59 5.27 -9.60
CA GLU A 84 -8.97 5.23 -9.14
C GLU A 84 -9.08 3.98 -8.27
N LEU A 85 -9.63 4.15 -7.07
CA LEU A 85 -9.88 3.07 -6.13
C LEU A 85 -10.89 2.09 -6.77
N GLU A 86 -10.49 1.37 -7.81
CA GLU A 86 -11.19 0.24 -8.40
C GLU A 86 -11.03 -0.99 -7.49
N SER A 87 -11.24 -0.73 -6.20
CA SER A 87 -12.02 -1.57 -5.33
C SER A 87 -12.36 -0.70 -4.12
N ASN A 88 -13.63 -0.32 -3.98
CA ASN A 88 -14.18 0.17 -2.70
C ASN A 88 -14.13 -0.91 -1.59
N THR A 89 -13.37 -1.99 -1.79
CA THR A 89 -13.05 -2.94 -0.74
C THR A 89 -11.77 -2.45 -0.07
N ILE A 90 -11.94 -1.67 0.99
CA ILE A 90 -10.86 -1.46 1.96
C ILE A 90 -10.40 -2.86 2.37
N GLU A 91 -9.20 -3.27 1.93
CA GLU A 91 -8.58 -4.49 2.42
C GLU A 91 -8.15 -4.22 3.87
N THR A 92 -9.09 -4.39 4.80
CA THR A 92 -8.81 -4.31 6.22
C THR A 92 -8.02 -5.55 6.61
N TYR A 93 -6.72 -5.36 6.83
CA TYR A 93 -5.88 -6.37 7.44
C TYR A 93 -6.19 -6.42 8.93
N PRO A 94 -6.75 -7.52 9.44
CA PRO A 94 -7.11 -7.60 10.84
C PRO A 94 -5.84 -7.64 11.70
N ASP A 95 -5.83 -6.83 12.76
CA ASP A 95 -4.75 -6.83 13.76
C ASP A 95 -4.75 -8.18 14.51
N ILE A 96 -3.79 -9.05 14.15
CA ILE A 96 -3.72 -10.44 14.61
C ILE A 96 -3.58 -10.50 16.13
N GLU A 97 -2.83 -9.57 16.74
CA GLU A 97 -2.65 -9.53 18.19
C GLU A 97 -3.93 -9.17 18.91
N LYS A 98 -4.68 -8.16 18.42
CA LYS A 98 -5.98 -7.80 18.98
C LYS A 98 -7.01 -8.92 18.86
N ILE A 99 -7.02 -9.62 17.73
CA ILE A 99 -7.91 -10.79 17.56
C ILE A 99 -7.54 -11.88 18.54
N ARG A 100 -6.24 -12.13 18.72
CA ARG A 100 -5.75 -13.13 19.67
C ARG A 100 -6.20 -12.79 21.09
N GLU A 101 -6.01 -11.55 21.52
CA GLU A 101 -6.45 -11.09 22.83
C GLU A 101 -7.97 -11.21 23.01
N TYR A 102 -8.74 -10.80 22.00
CA TYR A 102 -10.20 -10.88 22.02
C TYR A 102 -10.70 -12.32 22.17
N VAL A 103 -10.18 -13.25 21.37
CA VAL A 103 -10.57 -14.67 21.44
C VAL A 103 -10.21 -15.28 22.79
N LEU A 104 -9.05 -14.92 23.36
CA LEU A 104 -8.61 -15.41 24.67
C LEU A 104 -9.48 -14.88 25.81
N ASN A 105 -9.97 -13.64 25.70
CA ASN A 105 -10.78 -12.98 26.73
C ASN A 105 -12.28 -13.28 26.64
N ILE A 106 -12.78 -13.77 25.50
CA ILE A 106 -14.21 -14.12 25.34
C ILE A 106 -14.69 -15.10 26.42
N THR A 107 -15.82 -14.75 27.03
CA THR A 107 -16.54 -15.63 27.96
C THR A 107 -17.46 -16.60 27.20
N PRO A 108 -17.83 -17.76 27.78
CA PRO A 108 -18.78 -18.68 27.16
C PRO A 108 -20.16 -18.04 26.87
N ALA A 109 -20.57 -17.02 27.64
CA ALA A 109 -21.82 -16.31 27.43
C ALA A 109 -21.76 -15.42 26.18
N GLU A 110 -20.66 -14.69 25.98
CA GLU A 110 -20.43 -13.86 24.79
C GLU A 110 -20.22 -14.72 23.53
N ALA A 111 -19.47 -15.83 23.66
CA ALA A 111 -19.28 -16.77 22.57
C ALA A 111 -20.62 -17.31 22.02
N ARG A 112 -21.61 -17.54 22.90
CA ARG A 112 -22.95 -17.96 22.48
C ARG A 112 -23.69 -16.86 21.71
N LYS A 113 -23.51 -15.59 22.07
CA LYS A 113 -24.08 -14.44 21.33
C LYS A 113 -23.50 -14.35 19.92
N ILE A 114 -22.20 -14.67 19.76
CA ILE A 114 -21.49 -14.72 18.47
C ILE A 114 -21.84 -16.01 17.67
N GLY A 115 -22.64 -16.92 18.24
CA GLY A 115 -23.09 -18.13 17.57
C GLY A 115 -22.12 -19.32 17.68
N ILE A 116 -21.20 -19.30 18.65
CA ILE A 116 -20.40 -20.46 19.08
C ILE A 116 -21.17 -21.16 20.21
N LYS A 117 -21.95 -22.19 19.85
CA LYS A 117 -22.90 -22.85 20.75
C LYS A 117 -22.24 -23.68 21.85
N TYR A 118 -21.13 -24.34 21.54
CA TYR A 118 -20.51 -25.34 22.42
C TYR A 118 -19.22 -24.83 23.08
N ARG A 119 -19.07 -25.10 24.38
CA ARG A 119 -17.86 -24.73 25.16
C ARG A 119 -16.61 -25.44 24.64
N SER A 120 -16.75 -26.67 24.14
CA SER A 120 -15.65 -27.42 23.53
C SER A 120 -15.12 -26.75 22.26
N THR A 121 -16.00 -26.18 21.44
CA THR A 121 -15.63 -25.42 20.25
C THR A 121 -14.87 -24.15 20.62
N LEU A 122 -15.32 -23.41 21.63
CA LEU A 122 -14.60 -22.25 22.15
C LEU A 122 -13.21 -22.63 22.69
N LYS A 123 -13.10 -23.74 23.42
CA LYS A 123 -11.81 -24.24 23.93
C LYS A 123 -10.83 -24.52 22.78
N LYS A 124 -11.26 -25.27 21.77
CA LYS A 124 -10.44 -25.57 20.58
C LYS A 124 -10.07 -24.32 19.78
N LEU A 125 -10.88 -23.27 19.85
CA LEU A 125 -10.57 -22.00 19.22
C LEU A 125 -9.45 -21.27 19.98
N LYS A 126 -9.55 -21.21 21.32
CA LYS A 126 -8.50 -20.62 22.17
C LYS A 126 -7.17 -21.37 22.03
N GLU A 127 -7.20 -22.70 22.00
CA GLU A 127 -6.01 -23.53 21.78
C GLU A 127 -5.35 -23.21 20.42
N ARG A 128 -6.13 -23.11 19.35
CA ARG A 128 -5.60 -22.76 18.02
C ARG A 128 -5.00 -21.37 17.95
N VAL A 129 -5.63 -20.38 18.58
CA VAL A 129 -5.16 -18.99 18.56
C VAL A 129 -3.87 -18.79 19.37
N GLN A 130 -3.52 -19.73 20.25
CA GLN A 130 -2.23 -19.73 20.95
C GLN A 130 -1.06 -20.19 20.07
N GLU A 131 -1.31 -20.88 18.95
CA GLU A 131 -0.27 -21.24 17.97
C GLU A 131 0.22 -19.97 17.23
N GLU A 132 1.52 -19.91 16.89
CA GLU A 132 2.13 -18.73 16.22
C GLU A 132 1.40 -18.36 14.93
N ASP A 133 1.06 -19.35 14.11
CA ASP A 133 0.29 -19.18 12.87
C ASP A 133 -1.06 -19.89 12.97
N PHE A 134 -2.15 -19.13 12.96
CA PHE A 134 -3.51 -19.68 12.98
C PHE A 134 -4.35 -19.16 11.81
N ASN A 135 -5.23 -20.04 11.30
CA ASN A 135 -6.01 -19.76 10.10
C ASN A 135 -7.30 -18.95 10.42
N LEU A 136 -7.35 -17.71 9.92
CA LEU A 136 -8.49 -16.79 10.04
C LEU A 136 -9.71 -17.19 9.18
N ASN A 137 -9.53 -18.04 8.17
CA ASN A 137 -10.60 -18.44 7.24
C ASN A 137 -11.52 -19.55 7.77
N THR A 138 -11.33 -19.98 9.01
CA THR A 138 -12.19 -21.00 9.62
C THR A 138 -13.58 -20.45 9.94
N LYS A 139 -14.60 -21.33 9.92
CA LYS A 139 -16.00 -20.94 10.12
C LYS A 139 -16.24 -20.21 11.45
N GLU A 140 -15.55 -20.62 12.50
CA GLU A 140 -15.64 -19.99 13.82
C GLU A 140 -14.93 -18.63 13.85
N MET A 141 -13.75 -18.51 13.21
CA MET A 141 -13.02 -17.24 13.16
C MET A 141 -13.74 -16.18 12.33
N ARG A 142 -14.42 -16.56 11.23
CA ARG A 142 -15.24 -15.61 10.46
C ARG A 142 -16.33 -14.97 11.31
N LYS A 143 -16.99 -15.73 12.19
CA LYS A 143 -17.99 -15.17 13.13
C LYS A 143 -17.38 -14.22 14.15
N VAL A 144 -16.17 -14.52 14.62
CA VAL A 144 -15.42 -13.64 15.52
C VAL A 144 -15.06 -12.34 14.81
N LEU A 145 -14.59 -12.42 13.57
CA LEU A 145 -14.27 -11.25 12.74
C LEU A 145 -15.51 -10.40 12.45
N GLU A 146 -16.64 -11.03 12.12
CA GLU A 146 -17.93 -10.34 11.95
C GLU A 146 -18.41 -9.65 13.24
N SER A 147 -18.03 -10.12 14.43
CA SER A 147 -18.36 -9.45 15.69
C SER A 147 -17.43 -8.30 16.07
N LEU A 148 -16.30 -8.17 15.37
CA LEU A 148 -15.30 -7.11 15.55
C LEU A 148 -15.41 -6.00 14.50
N ALA A 149 -16.13 -6.24 13.41
CA ALA A 149 -16.49 -5.26 12.38
C ALA A 149 -17.68 -4.41 12.82
#